data_AF-A0A0D2IW22-F1
#
_entry.id   AF-A0A0D2IW22-F1
#
_cell.length_a   1.000
_cell.length_b   1.000
_cell.length_c   1.000
_cell.angle_alpha   90.00
_cell.angle_beta   90.00
_cell.angle_gamma   90.00
#
_symmetry.space_group_name_H-M   'P 1'
#
loop_
_entity.id
_entity.type
_entity.pdbx_description
1 polymer ?
#
loop_
_entity_poly.entity_id
_entity_poly.type
_entity_poly.pdbx_seq_one_letter_code
_entity_poly.pdbx_strand_id
1 'polypeptide(L)'
;MIMLRPDVLPPAVMAELARVQDKIAPFSTEEARAMVEKDLGRPIDEVFSEFGDEPVGAASLAQVYRARVRATGQEVAVKVQRPGALSTISKDLYVMRRAVGVYERIVKRFTAQTTDYQQLLSTFAEGLYTELDFRNEALNASRMRELLDASDSGAGARVVIPAPLLELTTR
;
A
#
# COMPACT_ATOMS: atom_id res chain seq x y z
N MET A 1 1.05 0.10 -11.39
CA MET A 1 -0.38 -0.06 -11.72
C MET A 1 -0.55 -0.46 -13.21
N ILE A 2 -0.29 -1.73 -13.56
CA ILE A 2 -0.49 -2.27 -14.94
C ILE A 2 -1.79 -3.11 -15.02
N MET A 3 -2.25 -3.65 -13.89
CA MET A 3 -3.41 -4.56 -13.79
C MET A 3 -4.76 -3.97 -14.21
N LEU A 4 -4.86 -2.67 -14.48
CA LEU A 4 -6.11 -1.99 -14.91
C LEU A 4 -5.99 -1.41 -16.33
N ARG A 5 -4.96 -1.82 -17.09
CA ARG A 5 -4.67 -1.32 -18.44
C ARG A 5 -5.13 -2.36 -19.48
N PRO A 6 -6.40 -2.34 -19.94
CA PRO A 6 -6.90 -3.28 -20.95
C PRO A 6 -6.21 -3.10 -22.31
N ASP A 7 -5.53 -1.97 -22.53
CA ASP A 7 -4.70 -1.67 -23.68
C ASP A 7 -3.34 -2.40 -23.64
N VAL A 8 -2.92 -2.88 -22.48
CA VAL A 8 -1.62 -3.55 -22.27
C VAL A 8 -1.77 -5.05 -22.06
N LEU A 9 -2.87 -5.49 -21.44
CA LEU A 9 -3.06 -6.88 -21.03
C LEU A 9 -4.20 -7.55 -21.82
N PRO A 10 -3.98 -8.80 -22.30
CA PRO A 10 -5.04 -9.56 -22.95
C PRO A 10 -6.27 -9.74 -22.04
N PRO A 11 -7.50 -9.76 -22.59
CA PRO A 11 -8.72 -9.90 -21.79
C PRO A 11 -8.73 -11.13 -20.86
N ALA A 12 -8.14 -12.25 -21.31
CA ALA A 12 -8.02 -13.46 -20.49
C ALA A 12 -7.15 -13.24 -19.24
N VAL A 13 -6.05 -12.49 -19.37
CA VAL A 13 -5.17 -12.15 -18.24
C VAL A 13 -5.88 -11.19 -17.29
N MET A 14 -6.61 -10.21 -17.84
CA MET A 14 -7.41 -9.27 -17.06
C MET A 14 -8.48 -9.97 -16.21
N ALA A 15 -9.19 -10.96 -16.78
CA ALA A 15 -10.21 -11.71 -16.07
C ALA A 15 -9.65 -12.49 -14.87
N GLU A 16 -8.47 -13.11 -15.02
CA GLU A 16 -7.81 -13.81 -13.91
C GLU A 16 -7.26 -12.83 -12.86
N LEU A 17 -6.68 -11.71 -13.27
CA LEU A 17 -6.18 -10.68 -12.34
C LEU A 17 -7.30 -10.02 -11.53
N ALA A 18 -8.48 -9.84 -12.12
CA ALA A 18 -9.65 -9.30 -11.42
C ALA A 18 -10.06 -10.19 -10.22
N ARG A 19 -9.96 -11.52 -10.36
CA ARG A 19 -10.27 -12.45 -9.26
C ARG A 19 -9.32 -12.32 -8.08
N VAL A 20 -8.07 -11.92 -8.33
CA VAL A 20 -7.04 -11.76 -7.28
C VAL A 20 -7.26 -10.47 -6.47
N GLN A 21 -7.87 -9.45 -7.05
CA GLN A 21 -8.12 -8.16 -6.37
C GLN A 21 -9.28 -8.22 -5.36
N ASP A 22 -10.29 -9.05 -5.59
CA ASP A 22 -11.55 -9.02 -4.83
C ASP A 22 -11.54 -9.77 -3.48
N LYS A 23 -10.48 -10.55 -3.17
CA LYS A 23 -10.55 -11.54 -2.06
C LYS A 23 -9.30 -11.60 -1.19
N ILE A 24 -8.93 -10.46 -0.60
CA ILE A 24 -7.84 -10.44 0.37
C ILE A 24 -8.39 -10.62 1.78
N ALA A 25 -8.17 -11.79 2.36
CA ALA A 25 -8.58 -12.08 3.73
C ALA A 25 -7.84 -11.15 4.73
N PRO A 26 -8.57 -10.64 5.74
CA PRO A 26 -7.93 -9.95 6.85
C PRO A 26 -7.10 -10.94 7.68
N PHE A 27 -5.91 -10.51 8.11
CA PHE A 27 -5.19 -11.03 9.27
C PHE A 27 -5.89 -10.59 10.57
N SER A 28 -5.57 -11.25 11.69
CA SER A 28 -6.29 -11.08 12.95
C SER A 28 -6.17 -9.65 13.52
N THR A 29 -7.22 -9.19 14.18
CA THR A 29 -7.22 -7.87 14.82
C THR A 29 -6.29 -7.83 16.04
N GLU A 30 -6.07 -8.97 16.70
CA GLU A 30 -5.07 -9.11 17.76
C GLU A 30 -3.66 -8.85 17.23
N GLU A 31 -3.29 -9.42 16.08
CA GLU A 31 -2.01 -9.12 15.44
C GLU A 31 -1.91 -7.65 15.00
N ALA A 32 -3.01 -7.06 14.52
CA ALA A 32 -3.06 -5.65 14.15
C ALA A 32 -2.80 -4.74 15.37
N ARG A 33 -3.50 -4.99 16.48
CA ARG A 33 -3.34 -4.27 17.74
C ARG A 33 -1.90 -4.40 18.25
N ALA A 34 -1.36 -5.61 18.29
CA ALA A 34 0.02 -5.84 18.73
C ALA A 34 1.06 -5.12 17.87
N MET A 35 0.82 -5.01 16.55
CA MET A 35 1.71 -4.25 15.65
C MET A 35 1.65 -2.75 15.96
N VAL A 36 0.46 -2.18 16.13
CA VAL A 36 0.27 -0.77 16.48
C VAL A 36 0.96 -0.44 17.80
N GLU A 37 0.79 -1.28 18.82
CA GLU A 37 1.43 -1.09 20.12
C GLU A 37 2.95 -1.15 20.05
N LYS A 38 3.48 -2.10 19.28
CA LYS A 38 4.92 -2.24 19.05
C LYS A 38 5.50 -1.01 18.36
N ASP A 39 4.82 -0.52 17.33
CA ASP A 39 5.28 0.59 16.51
C ASP A 39 5.20 1.95 17.24
N LEU A 40 4.15 2.15 18.03
CA LEU A 40 3.96 3.36 18.84
C LEU A 40 4.68 3.29 20.19
N GLY A 41 5.14 2.11 20.61
CA GLY A 41 5.84 1.88 21.87
C GLY A 41 4.97 2.04 23.12
N ARG A 42 3.63 1.99 22.97
CA ARG A 42 2.64 2.25 24.03
C ARG A 42 1.40 1.37 23.83
N PRO A 43 0.67 1.04 24.91
CA PRO A 43 -0.59 0.30 24.80
C PRO A 43 -1.60 1.04 23.92
N ILE A 44 -2.39 0.30 23.14
CA ILE A 44 -3.32 0.88 22.17
C ILE A 44 -4.38 1.73 22.87
N ASP A 45 -4.79 1.31 24.06
CA ASP A 45 -5.77 2.00 24.89
C ASP A 45 -5.23 3.32 25.46
N GLU A 46 -3.92 3.55 25.51
CA GLU A 46 -3.39 4.87 25.88
C GLU A 46 -3.48 5.88 24.72
N VAL A 47 -3.42 5.40 23.49
CA VAL A 47 -3.41 6.23 22.27
C VAL A 47 -4.83 6.48 21.77
N PHE A 48 -5.66 5.44 21.77
CA PHE A 48 -7.02 5.47 21.25
C PHE A 48 -8.04 5.22 22.36
N SER A 49 -9.12 6.00 22.35
CA SER A 49 -10.27 5.76 23.24
C SER A 49 -11.21 4.70 22.69
N GLU A 50 -11.22 4.52 21.37
CA GLU A 50 -11.97 3.51 20.63
C GLU A 50 -11.07 2.98 19.52
N PHE A 51 -11.00 1.66 19.35
CA PHE A 51 -10.34 1.00 18.23
C PHE A 51 -11.24 -0.14 17.75
N GLY A 52 -11.63 -0.12 16.47
CA GLY A 52 -12.58 -1.10 15.93
C GLY A 52 -12.10 -2.54 16.07
N ASP A 53 -13.02 -3.44 16.42
CA ASP A 53 -12.75 -4.87 16.55
C ASP A 53 -12.69 -5.60 15.20
N GLU A 54 -13.18 -4.96 14.14
CA GLU A 54 -13.07 -5.44 12.76
C GLU A 54 -12.49 -4.34 11.86
N PRO A 55 -11.70 -4.71 10.83
CA PRO A 55 -11.21 -3.76 9.86
C PRO A 55 -12.36 -3.23 8.99
N VAL A 56 -12.34 -1.93 8.70
CA VAL A 56 -13.24 -1.29 7.74
C VAL A 56 -12.96 -1.76 6.31
N GLY A 57 -11.70 -2.13 6.04
CA GLY A 57 -11.29 -2.70 4.76
C GLY A 57 -9.91 -3.32 4.82
N ALA A 58 -9.68 -4.27 3.91
CA ALA A 58 -8.40 -4.91 3.71
C ALA A 58 -7.89 -4.63 2.28
N ALA A 59 -6.62 -4.31 2.17
CA ALA A 59 -5.89 -4.15 0.91
C ALA A 59 -4.70 -5.13 0.86
N SER A 60 -3.96 -5.10 -0.24
CA SER A 60 -2.80 -5.97 -0.49
C SER A 60 -1.75 -5.90 0.64
N LEU A 61 -1.39 -4.69 1.06
CA LEU A 61 -0.30 -4.44 2.00
C LEU A 61 -0.75 -4.09 3.42
N ALA A 62 -2.03 -3.79 3.63
CA ALA A 62 -2.51 -3.27 4.90
C ALA A 62 -4.00 -3.53 5.13
N GLN A 63 -4.42 -3.32 6.36
CA GLN A 63 -5.81 -3.18 6.77
C GLN A 63 -6.07 -1.79 7.33
N VAL A 64 -7.32 -1.34 7.26
CA VAL A 64 -7.73 -0.04 7.81
C VAL A 64 -8.75 -0.27 8.91
N TYR A 65 -8.52 0.37 10.06
CA TYR A 65 -9.40 0.35 11.21
C TYR A 65 -9.97 1.74 11.46
N ARG A 66 -11.22 1.81 11.94
CA ARG A 66 -11.78 3.03 12.49
C ARG A 66 -11.34 3.15 13.95
N ALA A 67 -10.83 4.31 14.34
CA ALA A 67 -10.42 4.57 15.72
C ALA A 67 -10.73 6.01 16.13
N ARG A 68 -10.68 6.26 17.44
CA ARG A 68 -10.80 7.60 18.03
C ARG A 68 -9.58 7.90 18.88
N VAL A 69 -8.85 8.96 18.55
CA VAL A 69 -7.66 9.39 19.29
C VAL A 69 -8.08 9.86 20.68
N ARG A 70 -7.47 9.30 21.73
CA ARG A 70 -7.85 9.60 23.12
C ARG A 70 -7.58 11.06 23.49
N ALA A 71 -6.42 11.60 23.09
CA ALA A 71 -5.99 12.93 23.50
C ALA A 71 -6.84 14.06 22.89
N THR A 72 -7.38 13.86 21.69
CA THR A 72 -8.09 14.90 20.94
C THR A 72 -9.58 14.59 20.72
N GLY A 73 -10.00 13.34 20.88
CA GLY A 73 -11.34 12.86 20.52
C GLY A 73 -11.57 12.72 19.01
N GLN A 74 -10.55 12.99 18.19
CA GLN A 74 -10.64 12.96 16.73
C GLN A 74 -10.85 11.53 16.22
N GLU A 75 -11.79 11.36 15.30
CA GLU A 75 -11.99 10.11 14.59
C GLU A 75 -11.00 9.97 13.44
N VAL A 76 -10.36 8.80 13.33
CA VAL A 76 -9.27 8.54 12.39
C VAL A 76 -9.39 7.16 11.74
N ALA A 77 -8.81 7.05 10.55
CA ALA A 77 -8.56 5.77 9.89
C ALA A 77 -7.12 5.33 10.20
N VAL A 78 -6.96 4.21 10.90
CA VAL A 78 -5.65 3.64 11.25
C VAL A 78 -5.30 2.56 10.25
N LYS A 79 -4.30 2.81 9.41
CA LYS A 79 -3.80 1.83 8.44
C LYS A 79 -2.68 1.01 9.06
N VAL A 80 -2.87 -0.31 9.14
CA VAL A 80 -1.93 -1.26 9.77
C VAL A 80 -1.33 -2.15 8.69
N GLN A 81 0.00 -2.14 8.57
CA GLN A 81 0.71 -2.95 7.58
C GLN A 81 0.55 -4.45 7.89
N ARG A 82 0.42 -5.27 6.85
CA ARG A 82 0.31 -6.72 6.99
C ARG A 82 1.59 -7.28 7.63
N PRO A 83 1.47 -8.14 8.66
CA PRO A 83 2.62 -8.76 9.29
C PRO A 83 3.52 -9.46 8.27
N GLY A 84 4.81 -9.15 8.31
CA GLY A 84 5.81 -9.76 7.42
C GLY A 84 5.76 -9.31 5.96
N ALA A 85 4.97 -8.28 5.60
CA ALA A 85 4.83 -7.80 4.22
C ALA A 85 6.19 -7.55 3.55
N LEU A 86 7.09 -6.84 4.22
CA LEU A 86 8.46 -6.59 3.72
C LEU A 86 9.21 -7.88 3.41
N SER A 87 9.18 -8.87 4.32
CA SER A 87 9.89 -10.13 4.12
C SER A 87 9.33 -10.93 2.94
N THR A 88 8.01 -11.01 2.84
CA THR A 88 7.32 -11.70 1.75
C THR A 88 7.65 -11.05 0.41
N ILE A 89 7.49 -9.73 0.31
CA ILE A 89 7.79 -8.96 -0.91
C ILE A 89 9.25 -9.11 -1.32
N SER A 90 10.19 -9.01 -0.38
CA SER A 90 11.60 -9.17 -0.70
C SER A 90 11.94 -10.57 -1.23
N LYS A 91 11.31 -11.62 -0.68
CA LYS A 91 11.48 -13.01 -1.17
C LYS A 91 10.87 -13.18 -2.55
N ASP A 92 9.67 -12.66 -2.78
CA ASP A 92 8.99 -12.76 -4.07
C ASP A 92 9.78 -12.03 -5.16
N LEU A 93 10.26 -10.82 -4.88
CA LEU A 93 11.10 -10.05 -5.79
C LEU A 93 12.43 -10.76 -6.10
N TYR A 94 13.00 -11.45 -5.12
CA TYR A 94 14.21 -12.25 -5.34
C TYR A 94 13.95 -13.41 -6.32
N VAL A 95 12.86 -14.16 -6.12
CA VAL A 95 12.47 -15.26 -7.03
C VAL A 95 12.16 -14.73 -8.42
N MET A 96 11.38 -13.63 -8.52
CA MET A 96 11.07 -12.98 -9.79
C MET A 96 12.33 -12.53 -10.53
N ARG A 97 13.32 -11.95 -9.83
CA ARG A 97 14.57 -11.50 -10.47
C ARG A 97 15.34 -12.65 -11.11
N ARG A 98 15.36 -13.82 -10.46
CA ARG A 98 15.95 -15.05 -11.01
C ARG A 98 15.17 -15.55 -12.22
N ALA A 99 13.85 -15.59 -12.14
CA ALA A 99 12.97 -16.02 -13.22
C ALA A 99 13.09 -15.13 -14.47
N VAL A 100 13.07 -13.81 -14.28
CA VAL A 100 13.26 -12.83 -15.36
C VAL A 100 14.62 -13.02 -16.04
N GLY A 101 15.68 -13.29 -15.28
CA GLY A 101 17.00 -13.56 -15.87
C GLY A 101 17.04 -14.81 -16.76
N VAL A 102 16.27 -15.85 -16.42
CA VAL A 102 16.10 -17.04 -17.27
C VAL A 102 15.25 -16.70 -18.50
N TYR A 103 14.13 -16.02 -18.29
CA TYR A 103 13.19 -15.63 -19.34
C TYR A 103 13.86 -14.76 -20.41
N GLU A 104 14.63 -13.74 -20.01
CA GLU A 104 15.37 -12.89 -20.94
C GLU A 104 16.33 -13.67 -21.84
N ARG A 105 17.02 -14.69 -21.30
CA ARG A 105 17.90 -15.55 -22.11
C ARG A 105 17.12 -16.34 -23.14
N ILE A 106 15.94 -16.83 -22.79
CA ILE A 106 15.05 -17.57 -23.71
C ILE A 106 14.51 -16.63 -24.79
N VAL A 107 13.97 -15.47 -24.40
CA VAL A 107 13.40 -14.48 -25.33
C VAL A 107 14.45 -13.99 -26.32
N LYS A 108 15.65 -13.61 -25.85
CA LYS A 108 16.77 -13.20 -26.71
C LYS A 108 17.23 -14.31 -27.66
N ARG A 109 17.02 -15.58 -27.31
CA ARG A 109 17.40 -16.74 -28.14
C ARG A 109 16.42 -17.03 -29.27
N PHE A 110 15.12 -16.76 -29.06
CA PHE A 110 14.04 -17.16 -29.97
C PHE A 110 13.28 -15.98 -30.61
N THR A 111 13.52 -14.75 -30.17
CA THR A 111 12.81 -13.56 -30.65
C THR A 111 13.76 -12.37 -30.82
N ALA A 112 13.33 -11.37 -31.59
CA ALA A 112 14.05 -10.11 -31.75
C ALA A 112 13.63 -9.04 -30.72
N GLN A 113 12.95 -9.42 -29.63
CA GLN A 113 12.51 -8.45 -28.62
C GLN A 113 13.69 -7.91 -27.82
N THR A 114 13.69 -6.59 -27.62
CA THR A 114 14.74 -5.84 -26.92
C THR A 114 14.29 -5.27 -25.56
N THR A 115 13.12 -5.69 -25.08
CA THR A 115 12.58 -5.25 -23.78
C THR A 115 13.52 -5.64 -22.64
N ASP A 116 13.85 -4.65 -21.80
CA ASP A 116 14.60 -4.85 -20.57
C ASP A 116 13.64 -5.21 -19.42
N TYR A 117 13.46 -6.50 -19.20
CA TYR A 117 12.55 -7.00 -18.16
C TYR A 117 13.17 -6.87 -16.77
N GLN A 118 14.50 -6.86 -16.66
CA GLN A 118 15.20 -6.58 -15.40
C GLN A 118 14.96 -5.15 -14.92
N GLN A 119 15.01 -4.18 -15.83
CA GLN A 119 14.69 -2.79 -15.52
C GLN A 119 13.22 -2.65 -15.14
N LEU A 120 12.31 -3.26 -15.91
CA LEU A 120 10.89 -3.25 -15.60
C LEU A 120 10.60 -3.82 -14.19
N LEU A 121 11.22 -4.95 -13.85
CA LEU A 121 11.10 -5.54 -12.51
C LEU A 121 11.68 -4.63 -11.43
N SER A 122 12.75 -3.89 -11.72
CA SER A 122 13.39 -3.00 -10.75
C SER A 122 12.51 -1.79 -10.46
N THR A 123 11.90 -1.17 -11.47
CA THR A 123 10.90 -0.11 -11.29
C THR A 123 9.67 -0.61 -10.52
N PHE A 124 9.21 -1.83 -10.81
CA PHE A 124 8.14 -2.45 -10.04
C PHE A 124 8.52 -2.66 -8.56
N ALA A 125 9.73 -3.15 -8.30
CA ALA A 125 10.26 -3.33 -6.95
C ALA A 125 10.35 -2.01 -6.18
N GLU A 126 10.86 -0.95 -6.80
CA GLU A 126 10.92 0.39 -6.21
C GLU A 126 9.53 0.88 -5.79
N GLY A 127 8.52 0.68 -6.64
CA GLY A 127 7.13 1.00 -6.30
C GLY A 127 6.65 0.25 -5.05
N LEU A 128 6.86 -1.06 -4.99
CA LEU A 128 6.45 -1.86 -3.83
C LEU A 128 7.16 -1.44 -2.53
N TYR A 129 8.47 -1.17 -2.57
CA TYR A 129 9.18 -0.69 -1.39
C TYR A 129 8.73 0.70 -0.95
N THR A 130 8.35 1.55 -1.91
CA THR A 130 7.78 2.87 -1.62
C THR A 130 6.42 2.77 -0.95
N GLU A 131 5.57 1.83 -1.37
CA GLU A 131 4.27 1.57 -0.74
C GLU A 131 4.37 0.96 0.67
N LEU A 132 5.51 0.38 1.03
CA LEU A 132 5.79 -0.15 2.37
C LEU A 132 6.29 0.91 3.36
N ASP A 133 6.39 2.18 2.95
CA ASP A 133 6.78 3.29 3.82
C ASP A 133 5.59 4.24 4.00
N PHE A 134 4.82 4.02 5.07
CA PHE A 134 3.65 4.85 5.36
C PHE A 134 3.98 6.26 5.82
N ARG A 135 5.23 6.52 6.24
CA ARG A 135 5.67 7.91 6.48
C ARG A 135 5.78 8.67 5.18
N ASN A 136 6.38 8.06 4.17
CA ASN A 136 6.45 8.67 2.85
C ASN A 136 5.05 8.89 2.26
N GLU A 137 4.14 7.93 2.42
CA GLU A 137 2.74 8.09 2.01
C GLU A 137 2.05 9.26 2.73
N ALA A 138 2.20 9.36 4.06
CA ALA A 138 1.63 10.45 4.83
C ALA A 138 2.19 11.82 4.41
N LEU A 139 3.50 11.92 4.16
CA LEU A 139 4.12 13.16 3.67
C LEU A 139 3.58 13.55 2.29
N ASN A 140 3.39 12.58 1.40
CA ASN A 140 2.79 12.81 0.09
C ASN A 140 1.33 13.25 0.21
N ALA A 141 0.55 12.68 1.13
CA ALA A 141 -0.82 13.10 1.41
C ALA A 141 -0.88 14.55 1.92
N SER A 142 -0.01 14.93 2.87
CA SER A 142 0.11 16.32 3.34
C SER A 142 0.43 17.28 2.20
N ARG A 143 1.43 16.94 1.37
CA ARG A 143 1.80 17.76 0.21
C ARG A 143 0.67 17.89 -0.82
N MET A 144 -0.04 16.79 -1.09
CA MET A 144 -1.17 16.80 -2.01
C MET A 144 -2.28 17.71 -1.51
N ARG A 145 -2.56 17.66 -0.20
CA ARG A 145 -3.51 18.56 0.45
C ARG A 145 -3.11 20.03 0.27
N GLU A 146 -1.86 20.39 0.57
CA GLU A 146 -1.36 21.76 0.42
C GLU A 146 -1.53 22.28 -1.02
N LEU A 147 -1.21 21.45 -2.02
CA LEU A 147 -1.33 21.82 -3.43
C LEU A 147 -2.79 22.02 -3.86
N LEU A 148 -3.71 21.21 -3.34
CA LEU A 148 -5.13 21.34 -3.65
C LEU A 148 -5.76 22.55 -2.96
N ASP A 149 -5.43 22.77 -1.68
CA ASP A 149 -5.89 23.95 -0.92
C ASP A 149 -5.41 25.26 -1.59
N ALA A 150 -4.18 25.28 -2.13
CA ALA A 150 -3.67 26.42 -2.89
C ALA A 150 -4.38 26.62 -4.24
N SER A 151 -4.77 25.54 -4.90
CA SER A 151 -5.39 25.55 -6.24
C SER A 151 -6.88 25.89 -6.20
N ASP A 152 -7.55 25.72 -5.06
CA ASP A 152 -9.00 25.83 -4.90
C ASP A 152 -9.50 27.25 -4.57
N SER A 153 -8.67 28.27 -4.79
CA SER A 153 -8.99 29.69 -4.58
C SER A 153 -10.11 30.26 -5.48
N GLY A 154 -10.87 29.42 -6.21
CA GLY A 154 -11.91 29.88 -7.12
C GLY A 154 -13.03 28.91 -7.50
N ALA A 155 -13.03 27.64 -7.08
CA ALA A 155 -14.04 26.68 -7.54
C ALA A 155 -14.31 25.50 -6.59
N GLY A 156 -14.67 25.78 -5.34
CA GLY A 156 -15.32 24.85 -4.39
C GLY A 156 -14.82 23.40 -4.39
N ALA A 157 -14.02 23.04 -3.38
CA ALA A 157 -13.35 21.75 -3.20
C ALA A 157 -14.14 20.53 -3.69
N ARG A 158 -13.81 20.05 -4.89
CA ARG A 158 -14.35 18.78 -5.43
C ARG A 158 -13.65 17.55 -4.88
N VAL A 159 -12.49 17.72 -4.24
CA VAL A 159 -11.65 16.63 -3.70
C VAL A 159 -11.11 17.08 -2.35
N VAL A 160 -11.30 16.25 -1.32
CA VAL A 160 -10.79 16.49 0.04
C VAL A 160 -9.74 15.43 0.36
N ILE A 161 -8.57 15.87 0.80
CA ILE A 161 -7.51 14.99 1.29
C ILE A 161 -7.50 15.04 2.82
N PRO A 162 -7.74 13.91 3.52
CA PRO A 162 -7.72 13.90 4.97
C PRO A 162 -6.32 14.23 5.52
N ALA A 163 -6.28 14.91 6.66
CA ALA A 163 -5.04 15.23 7.35
C ALA A 163 -4.40 13.96 7.93
N PRO A 164 -3.17 13.59 7.55
CA PRO A 164 -2.45 12.53 8.25
C PRO A 164 -1.98 13.03 9.62
N LEU A 165 -2.04 12.15 10.63
CA LEU A 165 -1.47 12.40 11.96
C LEU A 165 -0.03 11.88 11.98
N LEU A 166 0.94 12.74 11.65
CA LEU A 166 2.34 12.36 11.48
C LEU A 166 2.97 11.82 12.77
N GLU A 167 2.51 12.30 13.92
CA GLU A 167 2.93 11.86 15.25
C GLU A 167 2.51 10.42 15.59
N LEU A 168 1.46 9.92 14.93
CA LEU A 168 1.01 8.53 15.03
C LEU A 168 1.37 7.70 13.79
N THR A 169 2.17 8.25 12.87
CA THR A 169 2.57 7.55 11.65
C THR A 169 3.95 6.91 11.80
N THR A 170 3.98 5.59 11.66
CA THR A 170 5.20 4.78 11.58
C THR A 170 5.45 4.31 10.15
N ARG A 171 6.52 3.55 9.96
CA ARG A 171 6.91 3.06 8.63
C ARG A 171 5.95 1.96 8.19
#